data_AF-A0A0D6LX70-F1
#
_entry.id   AF-A0A0D6LX70-F1
#
_cell.length_a   1.000
_cell.length_b   1.000
_cell.length_c   1.000
_cell.angle_alpha   90.00
_cell.angle_beta   90.00
_cell.angle_gamma   90.00
#
_symmetry.space_group_name_H-M   'P 1'
#
loop_
_entity.id
_entity.type
_entity.pdbx_description
1 polymer ?
#
loop_
_entity_poly.entity_id
_entity_poly.type
_entity_poly.pdbx_seq_one_letter_code
_entity_poly.pdbx_strand_id
1 'polypeptide(L)' 'MEPQVTIIDKPSILPPFFRFREEYLVVKKYHLATCQIEKVMTTIRDGIFCYLTDSKNFTKHNRTISKEHWGNR' A
#
# COMPACT_ATOMS: atom_id res chain seq x y z
N MET A 1 42.09 6.52 -5.81
CA MET A 1 41.15 5.48 -6.26
C MET A 1 39.89 6.22 -6.68
N GLU A 2 39.78 6.50 -7.98
CA GLU A 2 38.68 7.28 -8.56
C GLU A 2 37.34 6.56 -8.34
N PRO A 3 36.27 7.23 -7.86
CA PRO A 3 34.96 6.60 -7.79
C PRO A 3 34.40 6.43 -9.20
N GLN A 4 34.15 5.18 -9.61
CA GLN A 4 33.49 4.89 -10.89
C GLN A 4 32.01 5.28 -10.78
N VAL A 5 31.68 6.47 -11.28
CA VAL A 5 30.28 6.89 -11.46
C VAL A 5 29.68 6.04 -12.58
N THR A 6 28.88 5.06 -12.21
CA THR A 6 28.12 4.25 -13.16
C THR A 6 27.02 5.13 -13.74
N ILE A 7 27.18 5.56 -14.99
CA ILE A 7 26.10 6.21 -15.73
C ILE A 7 25.08 5.13 -16.05
N ILE A 8 23.99 5.10 -15.29
CA ILE A 8 22.88 4.19 -15.55
C ILE A 8 22.03 4.82 -16.65
N ASP A 9 21.99 4.19 -17.83
CA ASP A 9 21.06 4.57 -18.90
C ASP A 9 19.63 4.44 -18.38
N LYS A 10 19.02 5.61 -18.12
CA LYS A 10 17.73 5.81 -17.45
C LYS A 10 16.54 5.00 -18.01
N PRO A 11 16.40 4.74 -19.32
CA PRO A 11 15.26 3.97 -19.84
C PRO A 11 15.38 2.44 -19.63
N SER A 12 16.55 1.93 -19.25
CA SER A 12 16.80 0.48 -19.12
C SER A 12 16.53 -0.07 -17.71
N ILE A 13 16.30 0.81 -16.73
CA ILE A 13 16.10 0.44 -15.31
C ILE A 13 14.71 -0.17 -15.09
N LEU A 14 13.71 0.34 -15.79
CA LEU A 14 12.32 -0.11 -15.67
C LEU A 14 11.76 -0.34 -17.07
N PRO A 15 11.38 -1.59 -17.42
CA PRO A 15 10.78 -1.85 -18.71
C PRO A 15 9.46 -1.07 -18.85
N PRO A 16 9.19 -0.45 -19.99
CA PRO A 16 7.90 0.17 -20.26
C PRO A 16 6.81 -0.90 -20.18
N PHE A 17 5.67 -0.55 -19.58
CA PHE A 17 4.54 -1.46 -19.34
C PHE A 17 4.82 -2.65 -18.41
N PHE A 18 5.74 -2.50 -17.44
CA PHE A 18 5.88 -3.48 -16.38
C PHE A 18 4.55 -3.62 -15.62
N ARG A 19 3.88 -4.78 -15.74
CA ARG A 19 2.71 -5.10 -14.91
C ARG A 19 3.23 -5.31 -13.49
N PHE A 20 3.05 -4.31 -12.65
CA PHE A 20 3.12 -4.50 -11.20
C PHE A 20 2.15 -5.62 -10.83
N ARG A 21 2.60 -6.51 -9.96
CA ARG A 21 1.85 -7.72 -9.61
C ARG A 21 0.56 -7.32 -8.89
N GLU A 22 -0.57 -7.56 -9.54
CA GLU A 22 -1.90 -7.37 -8.95
C GLU A 22 -2.23 -8.63 -8.13
N GLU A 23 -2.01 -8.57 -6.82
CA GLU A 23 -2.34 -9.71 -5.94
C GLU A 23 -3.70 -9.48 -5.29
N TYR A 24 -4.63 -10.41 -5.50
CA TYR A 24 -5.89 -10.40 -4.75
C TYR A 24 -5.69 -11.07 -3.40
N LEU A 25 -5.93 -10.31 -2.33
CA LEU A 25 -5.96 -10.84 -0.97
C LEU A 25 -7.42 -10.93 -0.51
N VAL A 26 -7.81 -12.13 -0.06
CA VAL A 26 -9.17 -12.43 0.36
C VAL A 26 -9.17 -12.84 1.82
N VAL A 27 -9.91 -12.10 2.66
CA VAL A 27 -10.09 -12.40 4.08
C VAL A 27 -11.54 -12.76 4.34
N LYS A 28 -11.85 -14.06 4.22
CA LYS A 28 -13.23 -14.60 4.32
C LYS A 28 -13.95 -14.20 5.61
N LYS A 29 -13.23 -14.20 6.75
CA LYS A 29 -13.78 -13.83 8.07
C LYS A 29 -14.46 -12.47 8.08
N TYR A 30 -13.96 -11.53 7.27
CA TYR A 30 -14.47 -10.16 7.18
C TYR A 30 -15.21 -9.88 5.88
N HIS A 31 -15.48 -10.92 5.07
CA HIS A 31 -16.08 -10.79 3.73
C HIS A 31 -15.37 -9.72 2.87
N LEU A 32 -14.04 -9.61 3.01
CA LEU A 32 -13.23 -8.57 2.41
C LEU A 32 -12.35 -9.17 1.29
N ALA A 33 -12.36 -8.55 0.13
CA ALA A 33 -11.42 -8.81 -0.96
C ALA A 33 -10.75 -7.51 -1.38
N THR A 34 -9.42 -7.48 -1.45
CA THR A 34 -8.65 -6.32 -1.86
C THR A 34 -7.71 -6.68 -2.99
N CYS A 35 -7.70 -5.88 -4.06
CA CYS A 35 -6.63 -5.93 -5.06
C CYS A 35 -5.44 -5.13 -4.53
N GLN A 36 -4.28 -5.76 -4.38
CA GLN A 36 -3.07 -5.10 -3.96
C GLN A 36 -2.31 -4.62 -5.20
N ILE A 37 -2.44 -3.32 -5.48
CA ILE A 37 -1.57 -2.59 -6.38
C ILE A 37 -0.47 -1.96 -5.53
N GLU A 38 0.79 -2.29 -5.82
CA GLU A 38 1.93 -1.76 -5.07
C GLU A 38 1.89 -0.23 -4.94
N LYS A 39 2.30 0.25 -3.76
CA LYS A 39 2.30 1.64 -3.30
C LYS A 39 0.94 2.28 -3.01
N VAL A 40 -0.08 2.13 -3.85
CA VAL A 40 -1.37 2.84 -3.64
C VAL A 40 -2.25 2.12 -2.62
N MET A 41 -2.27 0.79 -2.66
CA MET A 41 -3.19 0.01 -1.83
C MET A 41 -2.65 -0.26 -0.43
N THR A 42 -1.38 0.05 -0.15
CA THR A 42 -0.77 -0.18 1.19
C THR A 42 -1.45 0.67 2.26
N THR A 43 -1.69 1.95 2.00
CA THR A 43 -2.34 2.87 2.96
C THR A 43 -3.82 2.55 3.18
N ILE A 44 -4.55 2.24 2.09
CA ILE A 44 -5.96 1.84 2.19
C ILE A 44 -6.09 0.53 2.98
N ARG A 45 -5.23 -0.44 2.68
CA ARG A 45 -5.20 -1.72 3.39
C ARG A 45 -4.87 -1.54 4.86
N ASP A 46 -3.92 -0.68 5.19
CA ASP A 46 -3.61 -0.30 6.56
C ASP A 46 -4.82 0.25 7.31
N GLY A 47 -5.54 1.19 6.71
CA GLY A 47 -6.74 1.78 7.30
C GLY A 47 -7.86 0.75 7.52
N ILE A 48 -8.03 -0.19 6.58
CA ILE A 48 -8.95 -1.33 6.75
C ILE A 48 -8.53 -2.17 7.96
N PHE A 49 -7.25 -2.50 8.10
CA PHE A 49 -6.79 -3.30 9.24
C PHE A 49 -6.92 -2.57 10.58
N CYS A 50 -6.66 -1.27 10.64
CA CYS A 50 -6.90 -0.47 11.84
C CYS A 50 -8.39 -0.51 12.24
N TYR A 51 -9.30 -0.35 11.28
CA TYR A 51 -10.75 -0.47 11.54
C TYR A 51 -11.15 -1.87 12.00
N LEU A 52 -10.63 -2.92 11.35
CA LEU A 52 -10.94 -4.31 11.72
C LEU A 52 -10.38 -4.70 13.10
N THR A 53 -9.31 -4.05 13.56
CA THR A 53 -8.67 -4.33 14.85
C THR A 53 -9.40 -3.63 16.00
N ASP A 54 -9.74 -2.35 15.85
CA ASP A 54 -10.48 -1.58 16.86
C ASP A 54 -11.47 -0.61 16.21
N SER A 55 -12.60 -1.17 15.76
CA SER A 55 -13.64 -0.41 15.05
C SER A 55 -14.27 0.66 15.93
N LYS A 56 -14.41 0.41 17.24
CA LYS A 56 -15.02 1.36 18.17
C LYS A 56 -14.20 2.63 18.29
N ASN A 57 -12.89 2.49 18.48
CA ASN A 57 -11.99 3.63 18.63
C ASN A 57 -11.82 4.37 17.31
N PHE A 58 -11.77 3.64 16.20
CA PHE A 58 -11.74 4.20 14.85
C PHE A 58 -12.96 5.08 14.57
N THR A 59 -14.17 4.57 14.84
CA THR A 59 -15.41 5.33 14.65
C THR A 59 -15.54 6.48 15.66
N LYS A 60 -15.13 6.29 16.92
CA LYS A 60 -15.18 7.34 17.96
C LYS A 60 -14.37 8.58 17.59
N HIS A 61 -13.24 8.40 16.91
CA HIS A 61 -12.38 9.51 16.46
C HIS A 61 -12.74 10.02 15.06
N ASN A 62 -13.87 9.59 14.49
CA ASN A 62 -14.27 9.93 13.11
C ASN A 62 -13.15 9.67 12.09
N ARG A 63 -12.36 8.60 12.31
CA ARG A 63 -11.32 8.18 11.37
C ARG A 63 -11.99 7.65 10.11
N THR A 64 -11.32 7.83 8.99
CA THR A 64 -11.77 7.39 7.68
C THR A 64 -10.62 6.75 6.95
N ILE A 65 -10.85 5.61 6.31
CA ILE A 65 -9.80 4.80 5.65
C ILE A 65 -8.98 5.65 4.66
N SER A 66 -9.62 6.59 3.96
CA SER A 66 -8.95 7.49 3.00
C SER A 66 -8.05 8.55 3.62
N LYS A 67 -8.14 8.79 4.94
CA LYS A 67 -7.31 9.77 5.68
C LYS A 67 -6.26 9.09 6.56
N GLU A 68 -6.23 7.77 6.58
CA GLU A 68 -5.22 7.00 7.29
C GLU A 68 -3.86 7.16 6.62
N HIS A 69 -2.80 7.28 7.42
CA HIS A 69 -1.42 7.34 6.97
C HIS A 69 -0.50 6.89 8.10
N TRP A 70 0.76 6.59 7.80
CA TRP A 70 1.70 6.06 8.80
C TRP A 70 1.74 6.87 10.12
N GLY A 71 1.67 8.20 10.06
CA GLY A 71 1.77 9.07 11.25
C GLY A 71 0.53 9.19 12.13
N ASN A 72 -0.63 8.64 11.74
CA ASN A 72 -1.87 8.72 12.53
C ASN A 72 -2.40 7.35 12.97
N ARG A 73 -1.61 6.28 12.75
CA ARG A 73 -1.95 4.91 13.13
C ARG A 73 -2.28 4.78 14.60
#